data_AF-A0A392S0W9-F1
#
_entry.id   AF-A0A392S0W9-F1
#
_cell.length_a   1.000
_cell.length_b   1.000
_cell.length_c   1.000
_cell.angle_alpha   90.00
_cell.angle_beta   90.00
_cell.angle_gamma   90.00
#
_symmetry.space_group_name_H-M   'P 1'
#
loop_
_entity.id
_entity.type
_entity.pdbx_description
1 polymer ?
#
loop_
_entity_poly.entity_id
_entity_poly.type
_entity_poly.pdbx_seq_one_letter_code
_entity_poly.pdbx_strand_id
1 'polypeptide(L)'
;MLEEGKNKWVEELWSVIWAYRTTPHSTTGETPFRLTYGTEAVIPVEVGELTWRTTQPLSEEENAEAMREELDLVEELRTAASLREASLKQKVATQHDLKVIVREFDV
;
A
#
# COMPACT_ATOMS: atom_id res chain seq x y z
N MET A 1 -25.23 17.00 19.31
CA MET A 1 -24.14 17.43 18.40
C MET A 1 -23.01 16.39 18.25
N LEU A 2 -23.17 15.14 18.73
CA LEU A 2 -22.17 14.06 18.51
C LEU A 2 -22.60 13.04 17.43
N GLU A 3 -23.79 13.19 16.84
CA GLU A 3 -24.31 12.24 15.84
C GLU A 3 -23.96 12.60 14.39
N GLU A 4 -23.66 13.86 14.10
CA GLU A 4 -23.34 14.34 12.73
C GLU A 4 -22.04 13.78 12.16
N GLY A 5 -21.15 13.20 12.99
CA GLY A 5 -19.90 12.57 12.55
C GLY A 5 -20.02 11.09 12.22
N LYS A 6 -21.00 10.37 12.80
CA LYS A 6 -21.07 8.90 12.69
C LYS A 6 -21.49 8.41 11.31
N ASN A 7 -22.31 9.19 10.59
CA ASN A 7 -22.78 8.82 9.25
C ASN A 7 -21.85 9.25 8.11
N LYS A 8 -20.90 10.17 8.36
CA LYS A 8 -19.93 10.63 7.35
C LYS A 8 -18.86 9.60 7.02
N TRP A 9 -18.63 8.63 7.90
CA TRP A 9 -17.67 7.54 7.64
C TRP A 9 -18.01 6.75 6.38
N VAL A 10 -19.30 6.51 6.12
CA VAL A 10 -19.73 5.74 4.94
C VAL A 10 -19.43 6.50 3.65
N GLU A 11 -19.57 7.84 3.68
CA GLU A 11 -19.26 8.71 2.55
C GLU A 11 -17.75 8.76 2.27
N GLU A 12 -16.92 8.77 3.33
CA GLU A 12 -15.45 8.82 3.23
C GLU A 12 -14.79 7.46 2.98
N LEU A 13 -15.51 6.36 3.19
CA LEU A 13 -14.96 5.00 3.13
C LEU A 13 -14.24 4.73 1.81
N TRP A 14 -14.83 5.16 0.68
CA TRP A 14 -14.23 4.96 -0.63
C TRP A 14 -12.90 5.71 -0.77
N SER A 15 -12.88 6.98 -0.35
CA SER A 15 -11.68 7.82 -0.34
C SER A 15 -10.56 7.21 0.52
N VAL A 16 -10.91 6.69 1.70
CA VAL A 16 -9.95 6.03 2.61
C VAL A 16 -9.40 4.74 2.02
N ILE A 17 -10.24 3.88 1.45
CA ILE A 17 -9.80 2.66 0.79
C ILE A 17 -8.87 2.99 -0.38
N TRP A 18 -9.21 4.02 -1.15
CA TRP A 18 -8.38 4.44 -2.27
C TRP A 18 -7.01 4.96 -1.81
N ALA A 19 -6.99 5.87 -0.84
CA ALA A 19 -5.76 6.38 -0.24
C ALA A 19 -4.89 5.25 0.33
N TYR A 20 -5.49 4.26 1.00
CA TYR A 20 -4.76 3.10 1.50
C TYR A 20 -4.12 2.28 0.38
N ARG A 21 -4.82 2.09 -0.75
CA ARG A 21 -4.32 1.31 -1.89
C ARG A 21 -3.19 1.99 -2.65
N THR A 22 -3.16 3.32 -2.69
CA THR A 22 -2.23 4.11 -3.52
C THR A 22 -1.18 4.87 -2.71
N THR A 23 -1.09 4.64 -1.40
CA THR A 23 -0.05 5.21 -0.55
C THR A 23 0.97 4.13 -0.18
N PRO A 24 2.28 4.40 -0.31
CA PRO A 24 3.30 3.44 0.09
C PRO A 24 3.17 3.07 1.56
N HIS A 25 3.09 1.78 1.87
CA HIS A 25 2.93 1.33 3.23
C HIS A 25 4.28 1.22 3.93
N SER A 26 4.40 1.68 5.18
CA SER A 26 5.68 1.72 5.91
C SER A 26 6.32 0.33 6.12
N THR A 27 5.51 -0.74 6.08
CA THR A 27 5.98 -2.12 6.28
C THR A 27 6.58 -2.73 5.02
N THR A 28 6.08 -2.37 3.83
CA THR A 28 6.51 -2.94 2.54
C THR A 28 7.37 -1.97 1.73
N GLY A 29 7.19 -0.66 1.95
CA GLY A 29 7.78 0.42 1.15
C GLY A 29 7.08 0.66 -0.18
N GLU A 30 6.06 -0.12 -0.52
CA GLU A 30 5.34 -0.10 -1.79
C GLU A 30 3.84 0.11 -1.57
N THR A 31 3.14 0.56 -2.60
CA THR A 31 1.67 0.68 -2.57
C THR A 31 1.02 -0.71 -2.67
N PRO A 32 -0.07 -0.98 -1.93
CA PRO A 32 -0.80 -2.23 -2.07
C PRO A 32 -1.32 -2.49 -3.50
N PHE A 33 -1.68 -1.42 -4.23
CA PHE A 33 -2.13 -1.53 -5.61
C PHE A 33 -1.03 -2.08 -6.51
N ARG A 34 0.19 -1.52 -6.44
CA ARG A 34 1.33 -1.98 -7.25
C ARG A 34 1.72 -3.42 -6.95
N LEU A 35 1.69 -3.84 -5.69
CA LEU A 35 1.96 -5.24 -5.33
C LEU A 35 0.92 -6.21 -5.92
N THR A 36 -0.33 -5.77 -6.05
CA THR A 36 -1.44 -6.60 -6.55
C THR A 36 -1.45 -6.66 -8.08
N TYR A 37 -1.41 -5.49 -8.73
CA TYR A 37 -1.64 -5.35 -10.18
C TYR A 37 -0.35 -5.17 -10.99
N GLY A 38 0.78 -4.92 -10.34
CA GLY A 38 2.10 -4.77 -10.96
C GLY A 38 2.47 -3.37 -11.45
N THR A 39 1.52 -2.44 -11.45
CA THR A 39 1.71 -1.04 -11.85
C THR A 39 1.03 -0.12 -10.86
N GLU A 40 1.43 1.15 -10.80
CA GLU A 40 0.79 2.14 -9.93
C GLU A 40 -0.52 2.67 -10.52
N ALA A 41 -1.56 2.84 -9.69
CA ALA A 41 -2.84 3.35 -10.16
C ALA A 41 -2.76 4.84 -10.52
N VAL A 42 -3.59 5.28 -11.47
CA VAL A 42 -3.92 6.70 -11.63
C VAL A 42 -5.01 7.03 -10.62
N ILE A 43 -4.73 7.95 -9.70
CA ILE A 43 -5.66 8.29 -8.63
C ILE A 43 -6.70 9.33 -9.10
N PRO A 44 -7.94 9.34 -8.59
CA PRO A 44 -8.96 10.30 -9.04
C PRO A 44 -8.52 11.76 -8.92
N VAL A 45 -7.71 12.09 -7.91
CA VAL A 45 -7.15 13.44 -7.79
C VAL A 45 -6.18 13.78 -8.92
N GLU A 46 -5.45 12.82 -9.50
CA GLU A 46 -4.59 13.04 -10.69
C GLU A 46 -5.41 13.32 -11.96
N VAL A 47 -6.69 12.96 -11.98
CA VAL A 47 -7.61 13.25 -13.10
C VAL A 47 -8.24 14.63 -12.94
N GLY A 48 -8.57 15.02 -11.71
CA GLY A 48 -9.12 16.35 -11.40
C GLY A 48 -8.06 17.45 -11.39
N GLU A 49 -6.88 17.14 -10.86
CA GLU A 49 -5.69 17.98 -10.90
C GLU A 49 -4.88 17.63 -12.14
N LEU A 50 -4.46 18.63 -12.91
CA LEU A 50 -3.69 18.47 -14.15
C LEU A 50 -2.26 17.98 -13.87
N THR A 51 -2.11 16.73 -13.42
CA THR A 51 -0.82 16.11 -13.13
C THR A 51 -0.08 15.74 -14.41
N TRP A 52 1.21 15.38 -14.30
CA TRP A 52 2.04 14.97 -15.46
C TRP A 52 1.38 13.86 -16.29
N ARG A 53 0.81 12.85 -15.63
CA ARG A 53 0.11 11.72 -16.28
C ARG A 53 -1.07 12.16 -17.15
N THR A 54 -1.73 13.26 -16.78
CA THR A 54 -2.94 13.77 -17.46
C THR A 54 -2.63 14.90 -18.43
N THR A 55 -1.59 15.70 -18.16
CA THR A 55 -1.17 16.84 -19.02
C THR A 55 -0.25 16.43 -20.16
N GLN A 56 0.52 15.36 -19.97
CA GLN A 56 1.42 14.82 -20.97
C GLN A 56 1.28 13.29 -21.02
N PRO A 57 0.14 12.77 -21.52
CA PRO A 57 -0.06 11.34 -21.65
C PRO A 57 0.95 10.76 -22.63
N LEU A 58 1.47 9.58 -22.28
CA LEU A 58 2.30 8.78 -23.18
C LEU A 58 1.48 8.35 -24.40
N SER A 59 2.14 8.14 -25.53
CA SER A 59 1.53 7.41 -26.63
C SER A 59 1.19 5.98 -26.19
N GLU A 60 0.28 5.32 -26.91
CA GLU A 60 -0.14 3.96 -26.59
C GLU A 60 1.04 2.97 -26.59
N GLU A 61 1.99 3.15 -27.51
CA GLU A 61 3.19 2.32 -27.62
C GLU A 61 4.17 2.54 -26.46
N GLU A 62 4.44 3.80 -26.10
CA GLU A 62 5.27 4.16 -24.94
C GLU A 62 4.66 3.68 -23.63
N ASN A 63 3.33 3.80 -23.46
CA ASN A 63 2.64 3.32 -22.27
C ASN A 63 2.70 1.78 -22.17
N ALA A 64 2.55 1.08 -23.29
CA ALA A 64 2.68 -0.37 -23.33
C ALA A 64 4.12 -0.83 -23.00
N GLU A 65 5.13 -0.10 -23.46
CA GLU A 65 6.53 -0.36 -23.11
C GLU A 65 6.79 -0.13 -21.62
N ALA A 66 6.42 1.03 -21.08
CA ALA A 66 6.55 1.33 -19.65
C ALA A 66 5.85 0.29 -18.76
N MET A 67 4.66 -0.17 -19.16
CA MET A 67 3.92 -1.19 -18.41
C MET A 67 4.61 -2.56 -18.44
N ARG A 68 5.29 -2.91 -19.55
CA ARG A 68 6.11 -4.13 -19.61
C ARG A 68 7.31 -4.06 -18.68
N GLU A 69 8.00 -2.92 -18.65
CA GLU A 69 9.12 -2.72 -17.73
C GLU A 69 8.70 -2.84 -16.26
N GLU A 70 7.56 -2.26 -15.88
CA GLU A 70 7.04 -2.41 -14.51
C GLU A 70 6.68 -3.86 -14.17
N LEU A 71 6.10 -4.60 -15.13
CA LEU A 71 5.78 -6.01 -14.97
C LEU A 71 7.03 -6.87 -14.81
N ASP A 72 8.12 -6.56 -15.52
CA ASP A 72 9.39 -7.26 -15.35
C ASP A 72 9.98 -7.07 -13.94
N LEU A 73 9.78 -5.89 -13.34
CA LEU A 73 10.26 -5.56 -12.01
C LEU A 73 9.34 -6.03 -10.87
N VAL A 74 8.08 -6.39 -11.17
CA VAL A 74 7.06 -6.61 -10.13
C VAL A 74 7.45 -7.71 -9.15
N GLU A 75 8.10 -8.77 -9.64
CA GLU A 75 8.43 -9.92 -8.80
C GLU A 75 9.57 -9.59 -7.82
N GLU A 76 10.51 -8.77 -8.25
CA GLU A 76 11.57 -8.24 -7.39
C GLU A 76 10.97 -7.33 -6.31
N LEU A 77 10.03 -6.46 -6.67
CA LEU A 77 9.32 -5.58 -5.74
C LEU A 77 8.54 -6.38 -4.69
N ARG A 78 7.80 -7.42 -5.11
CA ARG A 78 7.07 -8.32 -4.21
C ARG A 78 8.00 -9.03 -3.25
N THR A 79 9.11 -9.57 -3.76
CA THR A 79 10.11 -10.26 -2.95
C THR A 79 10.72 -9.32 -1.91
N ALA A 80 11.08 -8.09 -2.32
CA ALA A 80 11.62 -7.08 -1.42
C ALA A 80 10.59 -6.65 -0.35
N ALA A 81 9.33 -6.47 -0.74
CA ALA A 81 8.24 -6.16 0.19
C ALA A 81 8.03 -7.27 1.23
N SER A 82 7.99 -8.54 0.81
CA SER A 82 7.87 -9.69 1.71
C SER A 82 9.05 -9.79 2.67
N LEU A 83 10.28 -9.53 2.21
CA LEU A 83 11.46 -9.53 3.08
C LEU A 83 11.39 -8.43 4.14
N ARG A 84 10.96 -7.22 3.78
CA ARG A 84 10.77 -6.12 4.75
C ARG A 84 9.69 -6.46 5.77
N GLU A 85 8.56 -6.98 5.31
CA GLU A 85 7.46 -7.38 6.18
C GLU A 85 7.90 -8.47 7.17
N ALA A 86 8.59 -9.50 6.69
CA ALA A 86 9.12 -10.57 7.54
C ALA A 86 10.13 -10.02 8.56
N SER A 87 11.03 -9.14 8.14
CA SER A 87 12.00 -8.49 9.02
C SER A 87 11.33 -7.65 10.11
N LEU A 88 10.27 -6.93 9.76
CA LEU A 88 9.49 -6.15 10.72
C LEU A 88 8.76 -7.06 11.72
N LYS A 89 8.08 -8.09 11.21
CA LYS A 89 7.39 -9.08 12.06
C LYS A 89 8.35 -9.75 13.05
N GLN A 90 9.55 -10.11 12.60
CA GLN A 90 10.58 -10.68 13.47
C GLN A 90 11.01 -9.68 14.56
N LYS A 91 11.23 -8.40 14.21
CA LYS A 91 11.58 -7.36 15.19
C LYS A 91 10.46 -7.14 16.22
N VAL A 92 9.21 -7.16 15.78
CA VAL A 92 8.05 -7.02 16.68
C VAL A 92 7.94 -8.23 17.61
N ALA A 93 8.13 -9.44 17.09
CA ALA A 93 8.11 -10.67 17.88
C ALA A 93 9.22 -10.67 18.94
N THR A 94 10.46 -10.34 18.59
CA THR A 94 11.56 -10.29 19.57
C THR A 94 11.30 -9.24 20.66
N GLN A 95 10.78 -8.07 20.31
CA GLN A 95 10.41 -7.04 21.29
C GLN A 95 9.25 -7.47 22.20
N HIS A 96 8.29 -8.20 21.66
CA HIS A 96 7.20 -8.76 22.43
C HIS A 96 7.73 -9.80 23.43
N ASP A 97 8.53 -10.76 22.96
CA ASP A 97 9.03 -11.86 23.78
C ASP A 97 9.94 -11.39 24.92
N LEU A 98 10.69 -10.29 24.71
CA LEU A 98 11.45 -9.62 25.79
C LEU A 98 10.56 -9.09 26.93
N LYS A 99 9.28 -8.80 26.67
CA LYS A 99 8.32 -8.29 27.65
C LYS A 99 7.41 -9.38 28.22
N VAL A 100 7.46 -10.60 27.67
CA VAL A 100 6.65 -11.71 28.16
C VAL A 100 7.24 -12.23 29.47
N ILE A 101 6.45 -12.16 30.54
CA ILE A 101 6.77 -12.81 31.81
C ILE A 101 6.21 -14.22 31.74
N VAL A 102 7.09 -15.21 31.71
CA VAL A 102 6.69 -16.62 31.77
C VAL A 102 6.04 -16.88 33.12
N ARG A 103 4.81 -17.41 33.10
CA ARG A 103 4.08 -17.87 34.28
C ARG A 103 3.92 -19.38 34.17
N GLU A 104 4.48 -20.09 35.13
CA GLU A 104 4.22 -21.52 35.30
C GLU A 104 2.94 -21.67 36.13
N PHE A 105 2.03 -22.52 35.65
CA PHE A 105 0.80 -22.87 36.36
C PHE A 105 0.92 -24.35 36.73
N ASP A 106 0.91 -24.64 38.03
CA ASP A 106 0.79 -26.01 38.51
C ASP A 106 -0.63 -26.53 38.25
N VAL A 107 -0.73 -27.73 37.67
CA VAL A 107 -1.98 -28.47 37.42
C VAL A 107 -2.11 -29.60 38.42
#